data_AF-A0A3N5WAZ2-F1
#
_entry.id   AF-A0A3N5WAZ2-F1
#
_cell.length_a   1.000
_cell.length_b   1.000
_cell.length_c   1.000
_cell.angle_alpha   90.00
_cell.angle_beta   90.00
_cell.angle_gamma   90.00
#
_symmetry.space_group_name_H-M   'P 1'
#
loop_
_entity.id
_entity.type
_entity.pdbx_description
1 polymer ?
#
loop_
_entity_poly.entity_id
_entity_poly.type
_entity_poly.pdbx_seq_one_letter_code
_entity_poly.pdbx_strand_id
1 'polypeptide(L)'
;MLALTGLCCEYAVNPLGIDAVQPRLSWVLEAAGAQAVARGLRQTAYQVLAATSRERLDGNNPDLWDSGKVDSSAVLVEWGGRALGSGQRCWWK
;
A
#
# COMPACT_ATOMS: atom_id res chain seq x y z
N MET A 1 -16.40 -1.73 -10.62
CA MET A 1 -15.43 -2.31 -9.65
C MET A 1 -14.46 -1.20 -9.26
N LEU A 2 -13.78 -1.27 -8.11
CA LEU A 2 -12.72 -0.32 -7.77
C LEU A 2 -11.37 -0.90 -8.18
N ALA A 3 -10.46 -0.05 -8.63
CA ALA A 3 -9.07 -0.43 -8.90
C ALA A 3 -8.13 0.50 -8.15
N LEU A 4 -6.99 -0.05 -7.74
CA LEU A 4 -5.87 0.72 -7.22
C LEU A 4 -4.84 0.90 -8.33
N THR A 5 -4.43 2.13 -8.58
CA THR A 5 -3.37 2.51 -9.52
C THR A 5 -2.34 3.37 -8.79
N GLY A 6 -1.21 3.67 -9.45
CA GLY A 6 -0.24 4.62 -8.92
C GLY A 6 0.34 4.26 -7.54
N LEU A 7 0.60 2.98 -7.29
CA LEU A 7 1.24 2.53 -6.06
C LEU A 7 2.66 3.12 -5.97
N CYS A 8 2.91 3.92 -4.95
CA CYS A 8 4.20 4.54 -4.69
C CYS A 8 4.63 4.35 -3.24
N CYS A 9 5.95 4.34 -3.03
CA CYS A 9 6.60 4.51 -1.74
C CYS A 9 7.44 5.78 -1.84
N GLU A 10 7.24 6.74 -0.94
CA GLU A 10 7.92 8.06 -0.98
C GLU A 10 7.87 8.71 -2.37
N TYR A 11 6.66 8.75 -2.97
CA TYR A 11 6.38 9.31 -4.30
C TYR A 11 7.08 8.63 -5.49
N ALA A 12 7.77 7.51 -5.26
CA ALA A 12 8.46 6.75 -6.30
C ALA A 12 7.83 5.36 -6.49
N VAL A 13 7.85 4.88 -7.73
CA VAL A 13 7.40 3.53 -8.08
C VAL A 13 8.57 2.56 -7.87
N ASN A 14 8.37 1.56 -7.00
CA ASN A 14 9.38 0.53 -6.67
C ASN A 14 10.77 1.09 -6.35
N PRO A 15 10.90 2.07 -5.43
CA PRO A 15 12.18 2.70 -5.15
C PRO A 15 13.16 1.72 -4.50
N LEU A 16 14.45 2.02 -4.65
CA LEU A 16 15.56 1.35 -3.97
C LEU A 16 16.25 2.35 -3.04
N GLY A 17 16.73 1.87 -1.88
CA GLY A 17 17.49 2.71 -0.95
C GLY A 17 16.65 3.76 -0.22
N ILE A 18 15.46 3.39 0.24
CA ILE A 18 14.64 4.25 1.10
C ILE A 18 15.22 4.21 2.52
N ASP A 19 15.78 5.35 2.96
CA ASP A 19 16.35 5.51 4.31
C ASP A 19 15.37 6.13 5.32
N ALA A 20 14.15 6.47 4.88
CA ALA A 20 13.10 6.91 5.79
C ALA A 20 12.72 5.75 6.73
N VAL A 21 12.75 6.00 8.04
CA VAL A 21 12.41 4.98 9.06
C VAL A 21 10.94 4.57 8.98
N GLN A 22 10.06 5.53 8.64
CA GLN A 22 8.64 5.32 8.45
C GLN A 22 8.25 5.82 7.05
N PRO A 23 8.59 5.07 5.99
CA PRO A 23 8.29 5.51 4.64
C PRO A 23 6.78 5.56 4.41
N ARG A 24 6.33 6.48 3.56
CA ARG A 24 4.93 6.69 3.22
C ARG A 24 4.56 5.91 1.98
N LEU A 25 3.47 5.18 2.08
CA LEU A 25 2.84 4.46 0.98
C LEU A 25 1.66 5.27 0.46
N SER A 26 1.49 5.28 -0.86
CA SER A 26 0.38 5.97 -1.51
C SER A 26 -0.17 5.19 -2.68
N TRP A 27 -1.44 5.43 -2.99
CA TRP A 27 -2.16 4.83 -4.10
C TRP A 27 -3.23 5.78 -4.62
N VAL A 28 -3.72 5.50 -5.81
CA VAL A 28 -4.85 6.19 -6.42
C VAL A 28 -6.02 5.21 -6.52
N LEU A 29 -7.19 5.65 -6.06
CA LEU A 29 -8.43 4.90 -6.16
C LEU A 29 -9.18 5.31 -7.44
N GLU A 30 -9.37 4.36 -8.34
CA GLU A 30 -10.07 4.59 -9.60
C GLU A 30 -11.32 3.71 -9.73
N ALA A 31 -12.30 4.22 -10.48
CA ALA A 31 -13.43 3.42 -10.91
C ALA A 31 -13.02 2.58 -12.13
N ALA A 32 -13.27 1.27 -12.06
CA ALA A 32 -12.93 0.32 -13.12
C ALA A 32 -14.19 -0.32 -13.74
N GLY A 33 -14.15 -0.50 -15.07
CA GLY A 33 -15.18 -1.14 -15.90
C GLY A 33 -15.59 -0.32 -17.12
N ALA A 34 -16.25 -0.96 -18.09
CA ALA A 34 -16.58 -0.38 -19.41
C ALA A 34 -17.49 0.87 -19.39
N GLN A 35 -18.07 1.21 -18.24
CA GLN A 35 -19.00 2.33 -18.04
C GLN A 35 -18.61 3.19 -16.82
N ALA A 36 -17.35 3.13 -16.39
CA ALA A 36 -16.94 3.70 -15.11
C ALA A 36 -16.86 5.24 -15.16
N VAL A 37 -17.94 5.90 -14.75
CA VAL A 37 -17.93 7.29 -14.24
C VAL A 37 -18.47 7.23 -12.82
N ALA A 38 -17.58 7.22 -11.82
CA ALA A 38 -17.98 7.21 -10.41
C ALA A 38 -17.91 8.64 -9.84
N ARG A 39 -19.05 9.34 -9.84
CA ARG A 39 -19.16 10.60 -9.09
C ARG A 39 -19.26 10.28 -7.60
N GLY A 40 -18.60 11.07 -6.76
CA GLY A 40 -18.62 10.86 -5.31
C GLY A 40 -17.82 9.65 -4.83
N LEU A 41 -16.91 9.12 -5.66
CA LEU A 41 -16.00 8.07 -5.23
C LEU A 41 -15.09 8.59 -4.12
N ARG A 42 -15.06 7.88 -3.00
CA ARG A 42 -14.29 8.23 -1.81
C ARG A 42 -13.81 6.96 -1.13
N GLN A 43 -12.55 6.98 -0.68
CA GLN A 43 -12.02 6.00 0.26
C GLN A 43 -12.64 6.19 1.64
N THR A 44 -13.12 5.10 2.25
CA THR A 44 -13.67 5.10 3.62
C THR A 44 -12.79 4.34 4.60
N ALA A 45 -12.00 3.39 4.10
CA ALA A 45 -11.05 2.61 4.86
C ALA A 45 -9.93 2.13 3.93
N TYR A 46 -8.81 1.70 4.53
CA TYR A 46 -7.73 1.01 3.84
C TYR A 46 -7.23 -0.17 4.67
N GLN A 47 -6.50 -1.08 4.03
CA GLN A 47 -5.68 -2.08 4.68
C GLN A 47 -4.41 -2.24 3.86
N VAL A 48 -3.26 -2.19 4.51
CA VAL A 48 -1.95 -2.44 3.90
C VAL A 48 -1.44 -3.77 4.41
N LEU A 49 -1.03 -4.63 3.46
CA LEU A 49 -0.26 -5.83 3.78
C LEU A 49 1.16 -5.65 3.27
N ALA A 50 2.16 -6.04 4.06
CA ALA A 50 3.56 -6.01 3.66
C ALA A 50 4.32 -7.25 4.10
N ALA A 51 5.21 -7.74 3.23
CA ALA A 51 5.95 -8.96 3.45
C ALA A 51 7.38 -8.91 2.89
N THR A 52 8.25 -9.78 3.41
CA THR A 52 9.63 -9.95 2.94
C THR A 52 9.72 -10.66 1.60
N SER A 53 8.67 -11.37 1.19
CA SER A 53 8.62 -12.08 -0.08
C SER A 53 7.27 -11.91 -0.77
N ARG A 54 7.27 -12.03 -2.09
CA ARG A 54 6.05 -11.94 -2.90
C ARG A 54 5.11 -13.09 -2.58
N GLU A 55 5.63 -14.29 -2.36
CA GLU A 55 4.85 -15.50 -2.06
C GLU A 55 4.05 -15.34 -0.76
N ARG A 56 4.67 -14.75 0.28
CA ARG A 56 4.00 -14.44 1.54
C ARG A 56 2.88 -13.41 1.35
N LEU A 57 3.16 -12.36 0.57
CA LEU A 57 2.19 -11.31 0.29
C LEU A 57 1.00 -11.85 -0.51
N ASP A 58 1.26 -12.59 -1.59
CA ASP A 58 0.24 -13.17 -2.46
C ASP A 58 -0.58 -14.23 -1.71
N GLY A 59 0.04 -14.95 -0.78
CA GLY A 59 -0.63 -15.87 0.16
C GLY A 59 -1.40 -15.22 1.32
N ASN A 60 -1.49 -13.88 1.39
CA ASN A 60 -2.11 -13.14 2.50
C ASN A 60 -1.53 -13.51 3.89
N ASN A 61 -0.23 -13.78 3.97
CA ASN A 61 0.48 -14.10 5.21
C ASN A 61 1.64 -13.12 5.43
N PRO A 62 1.36 -11.82 5.62
CA PRO A 62 2.38 -10.80 5.77
C PRO A 62 3.21 -10.99 7.04
N ASP A 63 4.53 -10.88 6.93
CA ASP A 63 5.47 -11.01 8.05
C ASP A 63 6.10 -9.67 8.47
N LEU A 64 5.84 -8.59 7.72
CA LEU A 64 6.30 -7.24 8.03
C LEU A 64 5.17 -6.36 8.58
N TRP A 65 4.00 -6.38 7.95
CA TRP A 65 2.89 -5.54 8.37
C TRP A 65 1.54 -6.08 7.89
N ASP A 66 0.57 -6.08 8.79
CA ASP A 66 -0.84 -6.04 8.46
C ASP A 66 -1.44 -4.87 9.26
N SER A 67 -1.91 -3.83 8.59
CA SER A 67 -2.52 -2.70 9.30
C SER A 67 -3.89 -3.05 9.91
N GLY A 68 -4.46 -4.19 9.52
CA GLY A 68 -5.89 -4.43 9.62
C GLY A 68 -6.68 -3.42 8.79
N LYS A 69 -7.99 -3.49 8.89
CA LYS A 69 -8.87 -2.45 8.32
C LYS A 69 -8.75 -1.18 9.17
N VAL A 70 -8.31 -0.09 8.56
CA VAL A 70 -8.24 1.23 9.17
C VAL A 70 -9.30 2.13 8.56
N ASP A 71 -10.25 2.62 9.37
CA ASP A 71 -11.31 3.54 8.93
C ASP A 71 -10.74 4.95 8.72
N SER A 72 -10.18 5.20 7.53
CA SER A 72 -9.53 6.45 7.16
C SER A 72 -9.55 6.68 5.65
N SER A 73 -9.59 7.96 5.24
CA SER A 73 -9.44 8.39 3.85
C SER A 73 -8.02 8.85 3.50
N ALA A 74 -7.03 8.54 4.35
CA ALA A 74 -5.63 8.90 4.10
C ALA A 74 -5.06 8.17 2.86
N VAL A 75 -4.25 8.88 2.09
CA VAL A 75 -3.59 8.38 0.86
C VAL A 75 -2.06 8.47 0.93
N LEU A 76 -1.51 8.99 2.03
CA LEU A 76 -0.08 9.00 2.36
C LEU A 76 0.06 8.29 3.71
N VAL A 77 0.02 6.97 3.68
CA VAL A 77 0.00 6.15 4.89
C VAL A 77 1.44 5.89 5.31
N GLU A 78 1.81 6.40 6.48
CA GLU A 78 3.10 6.10 7.11
C GLU A 78 3.18 4.62 7.46
N TRP A 79 4.37 4.06 7.28
CA TRP A 79 4.68 2.69 7.67
C TRP A 79 4.40 2.45 9.15
N GLY A 80 3.44 1.57 9.43
CA GLY A 80 3.09 1.12 10.78
C GLY A 80 3.55 -0.31 11.09
N GLY A 81 4.38 -0.88 10.22
CA GLY A 81 4.86 -2.25 10.33
C GLY A 81 6.09 -2.40 11.23
N ARG A 82 6.64 -3.61 11.23
CA ARG A 82 7.93 -3.90 11.88
C ARG A 82 9.04 -3.04 11.25
N ALA A 83 10.05 -2.69 12.05
CA ALA A 83 11.20 -1.95 11.55
C ALA A 83 11.86 -2.66 10.36
N LEU A 84 12.13 -1.91 9.29
CA LEU A 84 12.79 -2.42 8.09
C LEU A 84 14.30 -2.50 8.33
N GLY A 85 14.90 -3.63 7.96
CA GLY A 85 16.35 -3.82 7.97
C GLY A 85 17.04 -3.14 6.79
N SER A 86 18.33 -2.83 6.96
CA SER A 86 19.15 -2.29 5.86
C SER A 86 19.18 -3.24 4.67
N GLY A 87 18.97 -2.71 3.46
CA GLY A 87 18.91 -3.48 2.22
C GLY A 87 17.74 -4.48 2.11
N GLN A 88 16.81 -4.48 3.07
CA GLN A 88 15.69 -5.40 3.09
C GLN A 88 14.70 -5.04 1.98
N ARG A 89 14.39 -6.00 1.12
CA ARG A 89 13.28 -5.87 0.18
C ARG A 89 11.96 -6.03 0.91
N CYS A 90 11.05 -5.09 0.68
CA CYS A 90 9.69 -5.12 1.16
C CYS A 90 8.73 -5.17 -0.04
N TRP A 91 7.79 -6.11 0.00
CA TRP A 91 6.66 -6.20 -0.92
C TRP A 91 5.42 -5.72 -0.18
N TRP A 92 4.54 -4.96 -0.84
CA TRP A 92 3.30 -4.51 -0.22
C TRP A 92 2.14 -4.47 -1.23
N LYS A 93 0.91 -4.51 -0.72
CA LYS A 93 -0.35 -4.36 -1.47
C LYS A 93 -1.44 -3.74 -0.61
#